data_AF-A0A1L7V999-F1
#
_entry.id   AF-A0A1L7V999-F1
#
_cell.length_a   1.000
_cell.length_b   1.000
_cell.length_c   1.000
_cell.angle_alpha   90.00
_cell.angle_beta   90.00
_cell.angle_gamma   90.00
#
_symmetry.space_group_name_H-M   'P 1'
#
loop_
_entity.id
_entity.type
_entity.pdbx_description
1 polymer ?
#
loop_
_entity_poly.entity_id
_entity_poly.type
_entity_poly.pdbx_seq_one_letter_code
_entity_poly.pdbx_strand_id
1 'polypeptide(L)'
;MDHACQNSLYDGHENVVIFNRSASRWRTILSQAQNMTEIPKQSLDLTRALGRIPRLPDKITSSSRWLEGFSTWGDSNCSCSVKTKRERKQRLFLTKLHPTSCSISASSNFRVWETKANNGIALLTLGWAYILSASLAERQGLSMEYGPLLASPASSTVLDLGYASPSELRWWKAIITPGLGWSVTGSRLTPWAITVRNLEIRIGGTAESRPQPPTAQQAACYLSRLCDAYELGSQCSAALAAALTIPLHANTTPLKSAMIELPKPSFTIYYEHSESSRSVPADFHLIDYYMTLSLCPWVLGPSLWSIFWSPHVPCNRVGAWMAPIVDVLEPVIQNDDMELLAKIFSFSSFSSLWLGLMLCGRGAFIRSILPSLTKLRDYPFFRPNVDAAAWTGVAQSFIDHGLSGPAADGTVSRADVWRMRHDFSDLYQDETFSYTPPYGWPPFGRMRAEDVELEIRGHLACLHQWRYMHWTWSFSGSTDTGFSSRGMRTQHPDGESTAAGKESNVQINDGELVRSISQTATEAVFRWSCDQVEKGFGGTIVPRRCGPNEPLENTQTYEPKDMGFIQAWLKAIEA
;
A
#
# COMPACT_ATOMS: atom_id res chain seq x y z
N MET A 1 -34.36 18.49 -2.29
CA MET A 1 -34.65 17.37 -1.37
C MET A 1 -35.05 17.98 -0.04
N ASP A 2 -36.22 17.61 0.51
CA ASP A 2 -36.62 18.04 1.85
C ASP A 2 -35.67 17.49 2.91
N HIS A 3 -35.39 18.25 3.98
CA HIS A 3 -34.55 17.81 5.11
C HIS A 3 -35.01 16.47 5.72
N ALA A 4 -36.31 16.17 5.68
CA ALA A 4 -36.87 14.90 6.13
C ALA A 4 -36.43 13.69 5.26
N CYS A 5 -36.18 13.90 3.96
CA CYS A 5 -35.75 12.87 3.01
C CYS A 5 -34.23 12.62 3.10
N GLN A 6 -33.43 13.63 3.46
CA GLN A 6 -32.01 13.45 3.74
C GLN A 6 -31.77 12.62 5.01
N ASN A 7 -32.57 12.82 6.05
CA ASN A 7 -32.47 12.03 7.28
C ASN A 7 -32.81 10.55 7.04
N SER A 8 -33.83 10.21 6.23
CA SER A 8 -34.12 8.79 5.95
C SER A 8 -33.06 8.10 5.08
N LEU A 9 -32.33 8.85 4.24
CA LEU A 9 -31.29 8.29 3.39
C LEU A 9 -30.06 7.87 4.16
N TYR A 10 -29.70 8.59 5.23
CA TYR A 10 -28.48 8.39 6.01
C TYR A 10 -28.73 7.93 7.44
N ASP A 11 -29.96 7.87 7.91
CA ASP A 11 -30.37 7.33 9.21
C ASP A 11 -31.25 6.07 9.03
N GLY A 12 -31.40 5.24 10.07
CA GLY A 12 -32.30 4.08 10.05
C GLY A 12 -31.80 2.83 10.79
N HIS A 13 -32.66 1.82 10.91
CA HIS A 13 -32.35 0.55 11.61
C HIS A 13 -31.11 -0.16 11.03
N GLU A 14 -30.92 -0.11 9.71
CA GLU A 14 -29.75 -0.70 9.05
C GLU A 14 -28.42 -0.09 9.51
N ASN A 15 -28.39 1.21 9.84
CA ASN A 15 -27.18 1.83 10.40
C ASN A 15 -26.81 1.22 11.73
N VAL A 16 -27.81 0.98 12.60
CA VAL A 16 -27.56 0.39 13.92
C VAL A 16 -26.96 -1.01 13.76
N VAL A 17 -27.47 -1.81 12.82
CA VAL A 17 -26.93 -3.14 12.52
C VAL A 17 -25.49 -3.06 12.00
N ILE A 18 -25.21 -2.18 11.03
CA ILE A 18 -23.87 -2.00 10.45
C ILE A 18 -22.87 -1.47 11.50
N PHE A 19 -23.31 -0.51 12.32
CA PHE A 19 -22.52 0.07 13.41
C PHE A 19 -22.18 -0.99 14.45
N ASN A 20 -23.16 -1.75 14.93
CA ASN A 20 -22.94 -2.82 15.91
C ASN A 20 -22.00 -3.90 15.37
N ARG A 21 -22.13 -4.27 14.08
CA ARG A 21 -21.21 -5.21 13.43
C ARG A 21 -19.77 -4.68 13.41
N SER A 22 -19.57 -3.42 13.00
CA SER A 22 -18.25 -2.80 12.99
C SER A 22 -17.68 -2.66 14.41
N ALA A 23 -18.48 -2.16 15.35
CA ALA A 23 -18.09 -1.98 16.74
C ALA A 23 -17.70 -3.30 17.41
N SER A 24 -18.47 -4.36 17.21
CA SER A 24 -18.12 -5.69 17.71
C SER A 24 -16.77 -6.14 17.14
N ARG A 25 -16.59 -6.05 15.82
CA ARG A 25 -15.35 -6.46 15.14
C ARG A 25 -14.13 -5.73 15.69
N TRP A 26 -14.17 -4.40 15.71
CA TRP A 26 -13.02 -3.59 16.09
C TRP A 26 -12.73 -3.61 17.58
N ARG A 27 -13.74 -3.76 18.45
CA ARG A 27 -13.51 -4.01 19.88
C ARG A 27 -12.90 -5.38 20.14
N THR A 28 -13.33 -6.42 19.42
CA THR A 28 -12.69 -7.74 19.50
C THR A 28 -11.23 -7.67 19.05
N ILE A 29 -10.94 -7.01 17.93
CA ILE A 29 -9.57 -6.79 17.46
C ILE A 29 -8.73 -6.06 18.51
N LEU A 30 -9.24 -4.95 19.05
CA LEU A 30 -8.53 -4.17 20.06
C LEU A 30 -8.25 -5.00 21.32
N SER A 31 -9.27 -5.70 21.84
CA SER A 31 -9.13 -6.54 23.03
C SER A 31 -8.11 -7.65 22.83
N GLN A 32 -8.12 -8.31 21.66
CA GLN A 32 -7.13 -9.33 21.34
C GLN A 32 -5.73 -8.74 21.18
N ALA A 33 -5.60 -7.60 20.51
CA ALA A 33 -4.34 -6.89 20.33
C ALA A 33 -3.71 -6.44 21.67
N GLN A 34 -4.52 -5.96 22.61
CA GLN A 34 -4.07 -5.58 23.96
C GLN A 34 -3.51 -6.76 24.76
N ASN A 35 -4.04 -7.97 24.52
CA ASN A 35 -3.59 -9.19 25.19
C ASN A 35 -2.35 -9.82 24.52
N MET A 36 -1.89 -9.32 23.37
CA MET A 36 -0.70 -9.84 22.69
C MET A 36 0.58 -9.36 23.37
N THR A 37 1.46 -10.30 23.70
CA THR A 37 2.81 -10.03 24.21
C THR A 37 3.84 -9.86 23.10
N GLU A 38 3.61 -10.50 21.95
CA GLU A 38 4.53 -10.56 20.80
C GLU A 38 3.79 -10.22 19.50
N ILE A 39 4.54 -9.88 18.45
CA ILE A 39 4.01 -9.69 17.10
C ILE A 39 3.70 -11.07 16.49
N PRO A 40 2.50 -11.29 15.94
CA PRO A 40 2.16 -12.56 15.33
C PRO A 40 3.12 -12.95 14.19
N LYS A 41 3.52 -14.22 14.12
CA LYS A 41 4.44 -14.74 13.09
C LYS A 41 4.00 -14.41 11.65
N GLN A 42 2.69 -14.36 11.40
CA GLN A 42 2.13 -13.97 10.10
C GLN A 42 2.48 -12.54 9.67
N SER A 43 2.72 -11.64 10.63
CA SER A 43 3.19 -10.28 10.37
C SER A 43 4.68 -10.22 10.00
N LEU A 44 5.39 -11.35 10.03
CA LEU A 44 6.77 -11.46 9.56
C LEU A 44 6.86 -12.21 8.22
N ASP A 45 5.74 -12.76 7.73
CA ASP A 45 5.65 -13.47 6.45
C ASP A 45 5.20 -12.52 5.34
N LEU A 46 6.17 -12.00 4.59
CA LEU A 46 5.93 -11.10 3.45
C LEU A 46 5.38 -11.82 2.21
N THR A 47 5.53 -13.15 2.11
CA THR A 47 5.07 -13.91 0.94
C THR A 47 3.55 -13.86 0.77
N ARG A 48 2.82 -13.60 1.86
CA ARG A 48 1.36 -13.39 1.88
C ARG A 48 0.91 -12.21 1.04
N ALA A 49 1.78 -11.22 0.79
CA ALA A 49 1.48 -10.08 -0.07
C ALA A 49 1.73 -10.37 -1.56
N LEU A 50 2.40 -11.47 -1.91
CA LEU A 50 2.88 -11.76 -3.26
C LEU A 50 1.90 -12.58 -4.12
N GLY A 51 0.59 -12.31 -4.14
CA GLY A 51 -0.38 -13.14 -4.88
C GLY A 51 -0.04 -13.35 -6.38
N ARG A 52 -0.52 -12.46 -7.24
CA ARG A 52 -0.26 -12.46 -8.70
C ARG A 52 0.65 -11.31 -9.14
N ILE A 53 1.51 -10.85 -8.22
CA ILE A 53 2.49 -9.80 -8.50
C ILE A 53 3.46 -10.28 -9.58
N PRO A 54 3.67 -9.52 -10.67
CA PRO A 54 4.62 -9.89 -11.71
C PRO A 54 6.06 -9.72 -11.23
N ARG A 55 6.94 -10.55 -11.77
CA ARG A 55 8.37 -10.50 -11.52
C ARG A 55 8.96 -9.25 -12.18
N LEU A 56 9.79 -8.50 -11.45
CA LEU A 56 10.53 -7.39 -12.07
C LEU A 56 11.50 -7.94 -13.13
N PRO A 57 11.61 -7.33 -14.32
CA PRO A 57 12.49 -7.82 -15.38
C PRO A 57 13.97 -7.90 -14.97
N ASP A 58 14.68 -8.93 -15.42
CA ASP A 58 16.10 -9.13 -15.13
C ASP A 58 17.03 -8.18 -15.90
N LYS A 59 16.57 -7.70 -17.06
CA LYS A 59 17.30 -6.73 -17.89
C LYS A 59 16.43 -5.51 -18.14
N ILE A 60 16.89 -4.37 -17.65
CA ILE A 60 16.27 -3.06 -17.81
C ILE A 60 17.29 -2.17 -18.52
N THR A 61 16.85 -1.31 -19.43
CA THR A 61 17.80 -0.41 -20.09
C THR A 61 18.36 0.61 -19.10
N SER A 62 19.65 0.92 -19.22
CA SER A 62 20.33 1.85 -18.32
C SER A 62 19.79 3.27 -18.41
N SER A 63 18.99 3.65 -19.40
CA SER A 63 18.34 4.97 -19.52
C SER A 63 16.90 4.98 -19.00
N SER A 64 16.29 3.83 -18.70
CA SER A 64 14.92 3.75 -18.22
C SER A 64 14.76 4.41 -16.84
N ARG A 65 13.91 5.44 -16.77
CA ARG A 65 13.47 6.06 -15.51
C ARG A 65 12.15 5.49 -14.98
N TRP A 66 11.40 4.79 -15.83
CA TRP A 66 10.19 4.06 -15.49
C TRP A 66 10.03 2.82 -16.36
N LEU A 67 9.25 1.86 -15.87
CA LEU A 67 8.68 0.76 -16.65
C LEU A 67 7.19 1.02 -16.86
N GLU A 68 6.61 0.37 -17.86
CA GLU A 68 5.18 0.42 -18.13
C GLU A 68 4.67 -0.99 -18.43
N GLY A 69 3.43 -1.27 -18.04
CA GLY A 69 2.72 -2.47 -18.44
C GLY A 69 1.23 -2.35 -18.19
N PHE A 70 0.48 -3.39 -18.51
CA PHE A 70 -0.97 -3.46 -18.31
C PHE A 70 -1.41 -4.90 -18.04
N SER A 71 -2.53 -5.07 -17.35
CA SER A 71 -3.11 -6.40 -17.11
C SER A 71 -4.07 -6.81 -18.23
N THR A 72 -4.15 -8.11 -18.46
CA THR A 72 -5.14 -8.74 -19.34
C THR A 72 -6.00 -9.67 -18.52
N TRP A 73 -7.32 -9.59 -18.74
CA TRP A 73 -8.33 -10.37 -18.05
C TRP A 73 -9.13 -11.17 -19.07
N GLY A 74 -9.55 -12.36 -18.70
CA GLY A 74 -10.29 -13.27 -19.55
C GLY A 74 -11.54 -13.80 -18.89
N ASP A 75 -12.54 -14.09 -19.71
CA ASP A 75 -13.74 -14.82 -19.35
C ASP A 75 -14.09 -15.82 -20.44
N SER A 76 -13.62 -17.05 -20.25
CA SER A 76 -13.84 -18.16 -21.19
C SER A 76 -15.18 -18.88 -20.98
N ASN A 77 -15.90 -18.60 -19.88
CA ASN A 77 -17.14 -19.31 -19.53
C ASN A 77 -18.40 -18.55 -19.96
N CYS A 78 -18.30 -17.23 -20.16
CA CYS A 78 -19.41 -16.42 -20.65
C CYS A 78 -19.77 -16.77 -22.11
N SER A 79 -21.03 -16.64 -22.50
CA SER A 79 -21.50 -16.79 -23.90
C SER A 79 -21.29 -15.54 -24.77
N CYS A 80 -20.91 -14.40 -24.17
CA CYS A 80 -20.66 -13.14 -24.86
C CYS A 80 -19.53 -13.22 -25.89
N SER A 81 -19.57 -12.37 -26.92
CA SER A 81 -18.47 -12.21 -27.89
C SER A 81 -17.20 -11.63 -27.26
N VAL A 82 -17.34 -10.80 -26.22
CA VAL A 82 -16.20 -10.21 -25.50
C VAL A 82 -15.63 -11.23 -24.53
N LYS A 83 -14.47 -11.80 -24.86
CA LYS A 83 -13.79 -12.83 -24.05
C LYS A 83 -12.64 -12.30 -23.23
N THR A 84 -12.14 -11.12 -23.55
CA THR A 84 -10.96 -10.54 -22.91
C THR A 84 -11.13 -9.04 -22.77
N LYS A 85 -10.63 -8.49 -21.66
CA LYS A 85 -10.47 -7.05 -21.46
C LYS A 85 -9.04 -6.71 -21.02
N ARG A 86 -8.65 -5.45 -21.16
CA ARG A 86 -7.35 -4.93 -20.72
C ARG A 86 -7.55 -3.74 -19.83
N GLU A 87 -6.78 -3.67 -18.76
CA GLU A 87 -6.75 -2.47 -17.93
C GLU A 87 -5.81 -1.42 -18.53
N ARG A 88 -5.92 -0.20 -18.00
CA ARG A 88 -5.03 0.90 -18.38
C ARG A 88 -3.57 0.53 -18.11
N LYS A 89 -2.69 1.12 -18.91
CA LYS A 89 -1.26 1.05 -18.68
C LYS A 89 -0.89 1.74 -17.36
N GLN A 90 -0.15 1.05 -16.51
CA GLN A 90 0.43 1.58 -15.27
C GLN A 90 1.93 1.78 -15.44
N ARG A 91 2.45 2.83 -14.79
CA ARG A 91 3.87 3.16 -14.76
C ARG A 91 4.48 2.81 -13.40
N LEU A 92 5.69 2.25 -13.45
CA LEU A 92 6.51 1.95 -12.28
C LEU A 92 7.77 2.81 -12.35
N PHE A 93 7.91 3.78 -11.45
CA PHE A 93 9.04 4.69 -11.46
C PHE A 93 10.28 4.06 -10.82
N LEU A 94 11.37 4.00 -11.58
CA LEU A 94 12.66 3.44 -11.15
C LEU A 94 13.58 4.49 -10.52
N THR A 95 13.16 5.74 -10.50
CA THR A 95 13.88 6.87 -9.93
C THR A 95 12.94 7.76 -9.14
N LYS A 96 13.49 8.52 -8.19
CA LYS A 96 12.74 9.56 -7.47
C LYS A 96 13.50 10.88 -7.40
N LEU A 97 12.76 11.95 -7.12
CA LEU A 97 13.30 13.31 -7.10
C LEU A 97 14.14 13.61 -5.83
N HIS A 98 13.72 13.06 -4.69
CA HIS A 98 14.36 13.31 -3.40
C HIS A 98 14.60 12.00 -2.64
N PRO A 99 15.77 11.83 -1.98
CA PRO A 99 15.98 10.71 -1.07
C PRO A 99 14.99 10.78 0.09
N THR A 100 14.70 9.63 0.69
CA THR A 100 13.91 9.59 1.93
C THR A 100 14.85 9.88 3.09
N SER A 101 14.53 10.85 3.95
CA SER A 101 15.32 11.13 5.14
C SER A 101 14.97 10.15 6.25
N CYS A 102 16.00 9.63 6.92
CA CYS A 102 15.87 8.70 8.04
C CYS A 102 16.54 9.26 9.29
N SER A 103 15.85 9.19 10.43
CA SER A 103 16.42 9.39 11.76
C SER A 103 16.03 8.27 12.71
N ILE A 104 16.65 8.26 13.89
CA ILE A 104 16.20 7.44 15.01
C ILE A 104 15.00 8.11 15.68
N SER A 105 13.99 7.30 16.01
CA SER A 105 12.83 7.73 16.77
C SER A 105 13.22 8.06 18.21
N ALA A 106 12.68 9.16 18.74
CA ALA A 106 12.79 9.51 20.16
C ALA A 106 11.79 8.74 21.04
N SER A 107 10.79 8.09 20.41
CA SER A 107 9.76 7.32 21.12
C SER A 107 10.33 6.02 21.70
N SER A 108 9.63 5.43 22.67
CA SER A 108 9.95 4.10 23.19
C SER A 108 9.45 2.96 22.30
N ASN A 109 8.65 3.26 21.26
CA ASN A 109 8.06 2.26 20.39
C ASN A 109 9.16 1.41 19.73
N PHE A 110 8.98 0.09 19.82
CA PHE A 110 9.88 -0.92 19.28
C PHE A 110 11.33 -0.76 19.74
N ARG A 111 11.60 -0.08 20.86
CA ARG A 111 12.97 0.05 21.39
C ARG A 111 13.50 -1.31 21.85
N VAL A 112 12.63 -2.13 22.43
CA VAL A 112 12.87 -3.53 22.76
C VAL A 112 12.00 -4.39 21.85
N TRP A 113 12.60 -5.31 21.11
CA TRP A 113 11.86 -6.21 20.23
C TRP A 113 11.47 -7.48 20.98
N GLU A 114 10.20 -7.63 21.40
CA GLU A 114 9.62 -8.90 21.91
C GLU A 114 10.47 -9.62 22.99
N THR A 115 11.11 -8.89 23.91
CA THR A 115 12.06 -9.39 24.95
C THR A 115 13.49 -9.69 24.50
N LYS A 116 13.85 -9.49 23.23
CA LYS A 116 15.22 -9.67 22.73
C LYS A 116 16.16 -8.59 23.26
N ALA A 117 17.39 -9.01 23.57
CA ALA A 117 18.46 -8.14 24.07
C ALA A 117 19.02 -7.19 23.00
N ASN A 118 18.89 -7.58 21.72
CA ASN A 118 19.37 -6.83 20.58
C ASN A 118 18.21 -6.33 19.71
N ASN A 119 18.41 -5.16 19.12
CA ASN A 119 17.51 -4.52 18.17
C ASN A 119 18.34 -3.92 17.03
N GLY A 120 18.27 -4.57 15.87
CA GLY A 120 18.96 -4.17 14.65
C GLY A 120 18.04 -3.65 13.55
N ILE A 121 16.75 -3.42 13.82
CA ILE A 121 15.74 -3.06 12.80
C ILE A 121 16.20 -1.87 11.95
N ALA A 122 16.71 -0.82 12.57
CA ALA A 122 17.19 0.35 11.85
C ALA A 122 18.32 0.00 10.86
N LEU A 123 19.31 -0.76 11.32
CA LEU A 123 20.46 -1.15 10.52
C LEU A 123 20.07 -2.11 9.38
N LEU A 124 19.21 -3.08 9.68
CA LEU A 124 18.68 -4.05 8.71
C LEU A 124 17.82 -3.37 7.65
N THR A 125 17.00 -2.38 8.02
CA THR A 125 16.13 -1.64 7.08
C THR A 125 16.97 -0.87 6.06
N LEU A 126 18.03 -0.20 6.52
CA LEU A 126 18.96 0.51 5.65
C LEU A 126 19.77 -0.44 4.76
N GLY A 127 20.15 -1.61 5.29
CA GLY A 127 20.80 -2.66 4.51
C GLY A 127 19.88 -3.21 3.41
N TRP A 128 18.61 -3.47 3.70
CA TRP A 128 17.62 -3.87 2.70
C TRP A 128 17.39 -2.77 1.65
N ALA A 129 17.33 -1.50 2.05
CA ALA A 129 17.21 -0.38 1.12
C ALA A 129 18.41 -0.31 0.15
N TYR A 130 19.62 -0.60 0.62
CA TYR A 130 20.79 -0.76 -0.23
C TYR A 130 20.63 -1.95 -1.18
N ILE A 131 20.25 -3.13 -0.69
CA ILE A 131 20.11 -4.35 -1.51
C ILE A 131 19.09 -4.16 -2.63
N LEU A 132 17.93 -3.56 -2.33
CA LEU A 132 16.92 -3.25 -3.34
C LEU A 132 17.45 -2.28 -4.40
N SER A 133 18.26 -1.30 -3.98
CA SER A 133 18.89 -0.34 -4.88
C SER A 133 20.00 -0.97 -5.74
N ALA A 134 20.82 -1.83 -5.16
CA ALA A 134 21.87 -2.56 -5.86
C ALA A 134 21.27 -3.54 -6.88
N SER A 135 20.21 -4.27 -6.51
CA SER A 135 19.48 -5.17 -7.42
C SER A 135 18.90 -4.41 -8.61
N LEU A 136 18.35 -3.21 -8.38
CA LEU A 136 17.87 -2.36 -9.48
C LEU A 136 19.02 -1.88 -10.37
N ALA A 137 20.14 -1.43 -9.79
CA ALA A 137 21.31 -1.00 -10.53
C ALA A 137 21.88 -2.14 -11.39
N GLU A 138 22.03 -3.34 -10.83
CA GLU A 138 22.49 -4.54 -11.55
C GLU A 138 21.59 -4.87 -12.74
N ARG A 139 20.27 -4.83 -12.57
CA ARG A 139 19.30 -5.02 -13.67
C ARG A 139 19.41 -3.96 -14.76
N GLN A 140 19.84 -2.75 -14.40
CA GLN A 140 20.10 -1.65 -15.32
C GLN A 140 21.51 -1.67 -15.94
N GLY A 141 22.36 -2.62 -15.55
CA GLY A 141 23.78 -2.64 -15.92
C GLY A 141 24.58 -1.47 -15.36
N LEU A 142 24.13 -0.90 -14.24
CA LEU A 142 24.78 0.18 -13.50
C LEU A 142 25.51 -0.36 -12.28
N SER A 143 26.45 0.42 -11.75
CA SER A 143 27.20 0.07 -10.55
C SER A 143 26.79 0.92 -9.35
N MET A 144 27.07 0.40 -8.17
CA MET A 144 26.94 1.15 -6.92
C MET A 144 28.25 1.91 -6.65
N GLU A 145 28.14 3.08 -6.03
CA GLU A 145 29.26 3.96 -5.68
C GLU A 145 29.18 4.36 -4.21
N TYR A 146 30.33 4.46 -3.53
CA TYR A 146 30.37 4.96 -2.16
C TYR A 146 30.38 6.49 -2.15
N GLY A 147 29.55 7.05 -1.28
CA GLY A 147 29.64 8.44 -0.88
C GLY A 147 30.79 8.70 0.10
N PRO A 148 31.03 9.98 0.45
CA PRO A 148 32.00 10.35 1.46
C PRO A 148 31.59 9.79 2.82
N LEU A 149 32.55 9.20 3.54
CA LEU A 149 32.35 8.84 4.94
C LEU A 149 32.46 10.10 5.79
N LEU A 150 31.41 10.37 6.56
CA LEU A 150 31.40 11.45 7.54
C LEU A 150 31.74 10.89 8.93
N ALA A 151 32.35 11.73 9.76
CA ALA A 151 32.70 11.33 11.11
C ALA A 151 31.44 11.09 11.96
N SER A 152 31.36 9.94 12.61
CA SER A 152 30.30 9.66 13.60
C SER A 152 30.53 10.47 14.88
N PRO A 153 29.46 10.91 15.58
CA PRO A 153 29.58 11.57 16.87
C PRO A 153 30.28 10.68 17.92
N ALA A 154 31.07 11.28 18.81
CA ALA A 154 31.82 10.56 19.84
C ALA A 154 30.92 9.75 20.81
N SER A 155 29.67 10.18 21.01
CA SER A 155 28.68 9.54 21.88
C SER A 155 28.03 8.27 21.30
N SER A 156 28.36 7.87 20.07
CA SER A 156 27.73 6.72 19.39
C SER A 156 28.11 5.38 20.04
N THR A 157 27.24 4.38 20.06
CA THR A 157 27.56 3.01 20.52
C THR A 157 28.47 2.31 19.50
N VAL A 158 29.52 1.62 19.96
CA VAL A 158 30.36 0.80 19.06
C VAL A 158 29.65 -0.51 18.76
N LEU A 159 29.38 -0.76 17.48
CA LEU A 159 28.97 -2.07 17.00
C LEU A 159 30.23 -2.89 16.69
N ASP A 160 30.35 -4.04 17.35
CA ASP A 160 31.45 -4.98 17.12
C ASP A 160 31.12 -5.89 15.93
N LEU A 161 31.96 -5.84 14.91
CA LEU A 161 31.85 -6.68 13.73
C LEU A 161 33.18 -7.41 13.53
N GLY A 162 33.77 -7.97 14.58
CA GLY A 162 35.05 -8.68 14.52
C GLY A 162 35.10 -9.83 13.51
N TYR A 163 33.95 -10.43 13.17
CA TYR A 163 33.84 -11.44 12.12
C TYR A 163 33.93 -10.85 10.69
N ALA A 164 33.71 -9.55 10.54
CA ALA A 164 33.49 -8.93 9.25
C ALA A 164 34.78 -8.69 8.48
N SER A 165 34.73 -8.93 7.17
CA SER A 165 35.84 -8.59 6.28
C SER A 165 36.04 -7.07 6.18
N PRO A 166 37.24 -6.57 5.83
CA PRO A 166 37.48 -5.14 5.62
C PRO A 166 36.50 -4.47 4.62
N SER A 167 36.06 -5.20 3.58
CA SER A 167 35.10 -4.72 2.60
C SER A 167 33.67 -4.66 3.16
N GLU A 168 33.28 -5.61 4.00
CA GLU A 168 32.00 -5.59 4.72
C GLU A 168 31.95 -4.48 5.77
N LEU A 169 33.04 -4.27 6.52
CA LEU A 169 33.18 -3.13 7.44
C LEU A 169 33.02 -1.80 6.69
N ARG A 170 33.59 -1.69 5.48
CA ARG A 170 33.43 -0.49 4.63
C ARG A 170 31.98 -0.29 4.20
N TRP A 171 31.29 -1.37 3.81
CA TRP A 171 29.87 -1.32 3.44
C TRP A 171 29.01 -0.88 4.61
N TRP A 172 29.13 -1.51 5.78
CA TRP A 172 28.34 -1.11 6.93
C TRP A 172 28.61 0.33 7.36
N LYS A 173 29.86 0.81 7.30
CA LYS A 173 30.19 2.23 7.53
C LYS A 173 29.48 3.17 6.54
N ALA A 174 29.31 2.75 5.29
CA ALA A 174 28.55 3.50 4.29
C ALA A 174 27.03 3.44 4.52
N ILE A 175 26.51 2.36 5.11
CA ILE A 175 25.08 2.26 5.45
C ILE A 175 24.71 3.25 6.57
N ILE A 176 25.58 3.43 7.56
CA ILE A 176 25.28 4.25 8.75
C ILE A 176 25.79 5.70 8.68
N THR A 177 26.59 6.05 7.67
CA THR A 177 27.19 7.38 7.57
C THR A 177 26.09 8.44 7.41
N PRO A 178 26.18 9.57 8.12
CA PRO A 178 25.29 10.70 7.87
C PRO A 178 25.32 11.13 6.38
N GLY A 179 24.18 11.58 5.87
CA GLY A 179 23.99 11.93 4.47
C GLY A 179 23.71 10.72 3.58
N LEU A 180 24.18 10.79 2.33
CA LEU A 180 24.02 9.74 1.33
C LEU A 180 25.33 8.94 1.24
N GLY A 181 25.40 7.83 1.96
CA GLY A 181 26.62 7.01 2.03
C GLY A 181 26.91 6.15 0.80
N TRP A 182 25.92 6.00 -0.08
CA TRP A 182 26.00 5.23 -1.32
C TRP A 182 25.03 5.80 -2.36
N SER A 183 25.36 5.62 -3.63
CA SER A 183 24.51 6.01 -4.76
C SER A 183 24.68 5.04 -5.92
N VAL A 184 23.77 5.11 -6.89
CA VAL A 184 23.97 4.46 -8.20
C VAL A 184 24.79 5.39 -9.10
N THR A 185 25.63 4.82 -9.97
CA THR A 185 26.42 5.56 -10.96
C THR A 185 25.60 6.63 -11.68
N GLY A 186 26.19 7.82 -11.82
CA GLY A 186 25.51 9.00 -12.34
C GLY A 186 24.57 9.67 -11.33
N SER A 187 24.76 9.42 -10.03
CA SER A 187 24.02 10.01 -8.91
C SER A 187 22.51 9.83 -9.01
N ARG A 188 22.06 8.70 -9.55
CA ARG A 188 20.64 8.39 -9.68
C ARG A 188 20.06 7.94 -8.34
N LEU A 189 18.95 8.54 -7.96
CA LEU A 189 18.21 8.19 -6.75
C LEU A 189 17.22 7.09 -7.07
N THR A 190 17.50 5.89 -6.55
CA THR A 190 16.54 4.78 -6.57
C THR A 190 15.35 5.07 -5.65
N PRO A 191 14.22 4.36 -5.79
CA PRO A 191 13.06 4.54 -4.93
C PRO A 191 13.36 4.30 -3.45
N TRP A 192 14.36 3.45 -3.16
CA TRP A 192 14.85 3.13 -1.82
C TRP A 192 16.05 3.96 -1.36
N ALA A 193 16.47 4.98 -2.10
CA ALA A 193 17.57 5.85 -1.67
C ALA A 193 17.22 6.59 -0.35
N ILE A 194 18.10 6.48 0.65
CA ILE A 194 17.90 7.07 1.97
C ILE A 194 19.06 8.00 2.32
N THR A 195 18.74 9.14 2.92
CA THR A 195 19.69 10.01 3.62
C THR A 195 19.59 9.78 5.12
N VAL A 196 20.69 9.36 5.74
CA VAL A 196 20.75 9.10 7.19
C VAL A 196 21.10 10.39 7.91
N ARG A 197 20.37 10.76 8.96
CA ARG A 197 20.76 11.92 9.80
C ARG A 197 21.80 11.53 10.85
N ASN A 198 21.44 10.58 11.72
CA ASN A 198 22.32 9.99 12.72
C ASN A 198 21.66 8.73 13.27
N LEU A 199 22.38 7.61 13.36
CA LEU A 199 21.91 6.36 13.98
C LEU A 199 22.46 6.13 15.39
N GLU A 200 23.34 7.01 15.88
CA GLU A 200 24.05 6.88 17.15
C GLU A 200 24.85 5.56 17.27
N ILE A 201 25.26 5.00 16.13
CA ILE A 201 26.15 3.84 16.04
C ILE A 201 27.45 4.25 15.36
N ARG A 202 28.56 3.68 15.81
CA ARG A 202 29.84 3.68 15.11
C ARG A 202 30.30 2.23 14.87
N ILE A 203 30.95 1.99 13.75
CA ILE A 203 31.47 0.65 13.43
C ILE A 203 32.96 0.62 13.68
N GLY A 204 33.37 -0.32 14.53
CA GLY A 204 34.78 -0.55 14.87
C GLY A 204 35.58 -1.15 13.70
N GLY A 205 36.88 -1.30 13.92
CA GLY A 205 37.77 -1.98 12.98
C GLY A 205 38.28 -1.15 11.80
N THR A 206 39.34 -1.64 11.18
CA THR A 206 39.96 -1.03 10.00
C THR A 206 39.20 -1.45 8.76
N ALA A 207 38.59 -0.48 8.07
CA ALA A 207 37.92 -0.73 6.80
C ALA A 207 38.92 -0.65 5.65
N GLU A 208 38.62 -1.35 4.56
CA GLU A 208 39.38 -1.23 3.32
C GLU A 208 39.27 0.18 2.74
N SER A 209 40.36 0.72 2.21
CA SER A 209 40.45 2.12 1.79
C SER A 209 39.69 2.41 0.49
N ARG A 210 39.59 1.44 -0.43
CA ARG A 210 38.93 1.59 -1.75
C ARG A 210 38.25 0.31 -2.27
N PRO A 211 37.42 -0.41 -1.49
CA PRO A 211 36.66 -1.52 -2.04
C PRO A 211 35.56 -1.00 -2.98
N GLN A 212 35.19 -1.84 -3.95
CA GLN A 212 33.93 -1.66 -4.67
C GLN A 212 32.76 -1.95 -3.72
N PRO A 213 31.65 -1.21 -3.80
CA PRO A 213 30.45 -1.57 -3.07
C PRO A 213 29.95 -2.97 -3.46
N PRO A 214 29.40 -3.75 -2.50
CA PRO A 214 28.98 -5.12 -2.76
C PRO A 214 27.80 -5.20 -3.74
N THR A 215 27.67 -6.34 -4.42
CA THR A 215 26.44 -6.69 -5.14
C THR A 215 25.27 -6.87 -4.17
N ALA A 216 24.04 -6.86 -4.69
CA ALA A 216 22.83 -7.13 -3.91
C ALA A 216 22.94 -8.46 -3.15
N GLN A 217 23.46 -9.51 -3.79
CA GLN A 217 23.67 -10.82 -3.19
C GLN A 217 24.76 -10.79 -2.10
N GLN A 218 25.88 -10.11 -2.33
CA GLN A 218 26.94 -9.98 -1.33
C GLN A 218 26.45 -9.23 -0.09
N ALA A 219 25.72 -8.13 -0.28
CA ALA A 219 25.10 -7.36 0.80
C ALA A 219 24.04 -8.19 1.56
N ALA A 220 23.29 -9.06 0.86
CA ALA A 220 22.37 -10.00 1.51
C ALA A 220 23.11 -11.02 2.40
N CYS A 221 24.26 -11.54 1.98
CA CYS A 221 25.10 -12.37 2.84
C CYS A 221 25.61 -11.61 4.07
N TYR A 222 25.94 -10.32 3.92
CA TYR A 222 26.36 -9.47 5.04
C TYR A 222 25.21 -9.26 6.05
N LEU A 223 23.97 -9.08 5.57
CA LEU A 223 22.79 -9.04 6.44
C LEU A 223 22.58 -10.36 7.19
N SER A 224 22.69 -11.51 6.51
CA SER A 224 22.52 -12.82 7.15
C SER A 224 23.50 -13.00 8.32
N ARG A 225 24.79 -12.68 8.10
CA ARG A 225 25.81 -12.80 9.16
C ARG A 225 25.58 -11.86 10.33
N LEU A 226 25.07 -10.64 10.10
CA LEU A 226 24.66 -9.75 11.18
C LEU A 226 23.48 -10.34 11.97
N CYS A 227 22.52 -10.95 11.28
CA CYS A 227 21.39 -11.60 11.94
C CYS A 227 21.84 -12.78 12.80
N ASP A 228 22.79 -13.58 12.33
CA ASP A 228 23.32 -14.72 13.07
C ASP A 228 24.13 -14.26 14.30
N ALA A 229 25.00 -13.25 14.13
CA ALA A 229 25.86 -12.73 15.20
C ALA A 229 25.10 -12.06 16.37
N TYR A 230 23.88 -11.56 16.11
CA TYR A 230 23.09 -10.80 17.08
C TYR A 230 21.68 -11.36 17.32
N GLU A 231 21.37 -12.56 16.82
CA GLU A 231 20.05 -13.20 16.87
C GLU A 231 18.89 -12.32 16.34
N LEU A 232 19.06 -11.70 15.17
CA LEU A 232 18.11 -10.74 14.60
C LEU A 232 17.15 -11.35 13.56
N GLY A 233 17.03 -12.69 13.51
CA GLY A 233 16.30 -13.40 12.45
C GLY A 233 14.88 -12.87 12.20
N SER A 234 14.05 -12.73 13.24
CA SER A 234 12.69 -12.18 13.13
C SER A 234 12.65 -10.71 12.72
N GLN A 235 13.66 -9.94 13.11
CA GLN A 235 13.79 -8.52 12.76
C GLN A 235 14.20 -8.33 11.29
N CYS A 236 14.82 -9.33 10.66
CA CYS A 236 15.25 -9.25 9.26
C CYS A 236 14.08 -9.08 8.30
N SER A 237 13.02 -9.89 8.44
CA SER A 237 11.82 -9.79 7.60
C SER A 237 10.97 -8.56 7.95
N ALA A 238 10.90 -8.17 9.23
CA ALA A 238 10.24 -6.93 9.65
C ALA A 238 10.93 -5.68 9.06
N ALA A 239 12.27 -5.68 9.05
CA ALA A 239 13.08 -4.62 8.44
C ALA A 239 12.97 -4.60 6.91
N LEU A 240 12.84 -5.76 6.26
CA LEU A 240 12.51 -5.81 4.84
C LEU A 240 11.15 -5.15 4.59
N ALA A 241 10.12 -5.47 5.38
CA ALA A 241 8.81 -4.85 5.24
C ALA A 241 8.88 -3.32 5.36
N ALA A 242 9.67 -2.80 6.31
CA ALA A 242 9.93 -1.36 6.44
C ALA A 242 10.67 -0.79 5.22
N ALA A 243 11.62 -1.52 4.65
CA ALA A 243 12.31 -1.08 3.42
C ALA A 243 11.36 -1.04 2.21
N LEU A 244 10.44 -2.00 2.09
CA LEU A 244 9.47 -2.06 0.99
C LEU A 244 8.45 -0.91 1.04
N THR A 245 8.21 -0.29 2.19
CA THR A 245 7.27 0.84 2.33
C THR A 245 7.93 2.20 2.08
N ILE A 246 9.27 2.27 1.92
CA ILE A 246 9.98 3.54 1.66
C ILE A 246 9.42 4.29 0.44
N PRO A 247 9.17 3.65 -0.73
CA PRO A 247 8.60 4.37 -1.87
C PRO A 247 7.19 4.87 -1.58
N LEU A 248 6.40 4.14 -0.79
CA LEU A 248 5.06 4.60 -0.39
C LEU A 248 5.14 5.87 0.47
N HIS A 249 6.05 5.92 1.45
CA HIS A 249 6.31 7.14 2.23
C HIS A 249 6.71 8.32 1.34
N ALA A 250 7.61 8.10 0.37
CA ALA A 250 8.04 9.14 -0.57
C ALA A 250 6.89 9.68 -1.42
N ASN A 251 5.96 8.82 -1.84
CA ASN A 251 4.80 9.22 -2.65
C ASN A 251 3.76 10.03 -1.86
N THR A 252 3.78 10.01 -0.52
CA THR A 252 2.93 10.91 0.27
C THR A 252 3.34 12.39 0.18
N THR A 253 4.61 12.65 -0.17
CA THR A 253 5.17 14.01 -0.28
C THR A 253 6.11 14.13 -1.48
N PRO A 254 5.63 14.00 -2.72
CA PRO A 254 6.49 13.79 -3.90
C PRO A 254 7.44 14.97 -4.22
N LEU A 255 7.11 16.18 -3.77
CA LEU A 255 7.92 17.40 -3.99
C LEU A 255 8.88 17.71 -2.83
N LYS A 256 8.96 16.87 -1.80
CA LYS A 256 9.85 17.07 -0.65
C LYS A 256 10.46 15.74 -0.24
N SER A 257 11.58 15.79 0.49
CA SER A 257 12.09 14.59 1.17
C SER A 257 11.03 14.11 2.17
N ALA A 258 10.53 12.90 1.98
CA ALA A 258 9.79 12.20 3.03
C ALA A 258 10.71 11.96 4.23
N MET A 259 10.11 11.83 5.41
CA MET A 259 10.82 11.56 6.66
C MET A 259 10.26 10.28 7.28
N ILE A 260 11.16 9.36 7.62
CA ILE A 260 10.87 8.15 8.41
C ILE A 260 11.72 8.15 9.68
N GLU A 261 11.20 7.52 10.73
CA GLU A 261 11.87 7.39 12.02
C GLU A 261 11.95 5.91 12.37
N LEU A 262 13.17 5.36 12.46
CA LEU A 262 13.38 3.95 12.78
C LEU A 262 13.65 3.75 14.28
N PRO A 263 13.36 2.56 14.85
CA PRO A 263 13.56 2.32 16.28
C PRO A 263 15.04 2.43 16.66
N LYS A 264 15.29 2.90 17.89
CA LYS A 264 16.66 3.05 18.38
C LYS A 264 17.37 1.69 18.45
N PRO A 265 18.50 1.51 17.76
CA PRO A 265 19.21 0.25 17.77
C PRO A 265 19.86 -0.04 19.13
N SER A 266 19.98 -1.33 19.45
CA SER A 266 20.59 -1.84 20.69
C SER A 266 21.36 -3.12 20.38
N PHE A 267 22.61 -3.21 20.80
CA PHE A 267 23.46 -4.39 20.59
C PHE A 267 24.19 -4.70 21.89
N THR A 268 23.56 -5.51 22.74
CA THR A 268 24.04 -5.79 24.11
C THR A 268 24.72 -7.16 24.22
N ILE A 269 24.28 -8.15 23.43
CA ILE A 269 24.81 -9.51 23.46
C ILE A 269 25.32 -9.88 22.07
N TYR A 270 26.57 -10.34 22.02
CA TYR A 270 27.20 -10.88 20.81
C TYR A 270 27.25 -12.40 20.91
N TYR A 271 26.80 -13.09 19.86
CA TYR A 271 26.77 -14.54 19.80
C TYR A 271 27.84 -15.02 18.82
N GLU A 272 28.99 -15.43 19.34
CA GLU A 272 30.07 -16.03 18.55
C GLU A 272 29.55 -17.26 17.78
N HIS A 273 29.63 -17.23 16.45
CA HIS A 273 29.34 -18.37 15.60
C HIS A 273 30.58 -18.77 14.78
N SER A 274 30.80 -20.09 14.65
CA SER A 274 32.06 -20.68 14.18
C SER A 274 32.19 -20.90 12.67
N GLU A 275 31.25 -20.44 11.84
CA GLU A 275 31.38 -20.60 10.38
C GLU A 275 30.88 -19.38 9.63
N SER A 276 31.64 -18.96 8.61
CA SER A 276 31.23 -17.90 7.69
C SER A 276 30.07 -18.38 6.83
N SER A 277 28.84 -18.27 7.33
CA SER A 277 27.67 -18.59 6.51
C SER A 277 27.68 -17.70 5.26
N ARG A 278 27.61 -18.33 4.09
CA ARG A 278 27.43 -17.68 2.79
C ARG A 278 25.95 -17.65 2.38
N SER A 279 25.03 -17.93 3.31
CA SER A 279 23.60 -17.90 3.04
C SER A 279 23.10 -16.47 2.86
N VAL A 280 22.07 -16.32 2.03
CA VAL A 280 21.26 -15.11 1.96
C VAL A 280 19.95 -15.33 2.74
N PRO A 281 19.30 -14.27 3.24
CA PRO A 281 17.95 -14.39 3.81
C PRO A 281 16.99 -15.02 2.79
N ALA A 282 16.06 -15.85 3.24
CA ALA A 282 15.12 -16.55 2.35
C ALA A 282 14.34 -15.57 1.45
N ASP A 283 13.97 -14.40 2.00
CA ASP A 283 13.29 -13.32 1.28
C ASP A 283 14.09 -12.77 0.09
N PHE A 284 15.42 -12.90 0.07
CA PHE A 284 16.24 -12.44 -1.05
C PHE A 284 15.93 -13.20 -2.35
N HIS A 285 15.51 -14.46 -2.26
CA HIS A 285 15.12 -15.25 -3.42
C HIS A 285 13.84 -14.76 -4.10
N LEU A 286 13.06 -13.90 -3.42
CA LEU A 286 11.80 -13.33 -3.90
C LEU A 286 11.91 -11.80 -4.15
N ILE A 287 13.14 -11.28 -4.18
CA ILE A 287 13.40 -9.84 -4.20
C ILE A 287 12.80 -9.13 -5.41
N ASP A 288 12.74 -9.79 -6.56
CA ASP A 288 12.10 -9.30 -7.78
C ASP A 288 10.60 -9.03 -7.62
N TYR A 289 9.87 -9.92 -6.95
CA TYR A 289 8.46 -9.72 -6.64
C TYR A 289 8.27 -8.61 -5.59
N TYR A 290 9.10 -8.59 -4.54
CA TYR A 290 9.08 -7.53 -3.54
C TYR A 290 9.42 -6.16 -4.13
N MET A 291 10.36 -6.09 -5.07
CA MET A 291 10.68 -4.86 -5.79
C MET A 291 9.48 -4.37 -6.60
N THR A 292 8.82 -5.23 -7.39
CA THR A 292 7.59 -4.84 -8.10
C THR A 292 6.54 -4.30 -7.13
N LEU A 293 6.27 -5.00 -6.03
CA LEU A 293 5.31 -4.57 -5.01
C LEU A 293 5.66 -3.17 -4.47
N SER A 294 6.93 -2.97 -4.09
CA SER A 294 7.42 -1.72 -3.52
C SER A 294 7.41 -0.55 -4.52
N LEU A 295 7.64 -0.82 -5.80
CA LEU A 295 7.58 0.15 -6.90
C LEU A 295 6.15 0.56 -7.27
N CYS A 296 5.13 -0.13 -6.74
CA CYS A 296 3.72 0.14 -7.02
C CYS A 296 2.96 0.67 -5.78
N PRO A 297 3.09 1.97 -5.43
CA PRO A 297 2.27 2.59 -4.38
C PRO A 297 0.76 2.45 -4.62
N TRP A 298 0.33 2.41 -5.89
CA TRP A 298 -1.06 2.18 -6.30
C TRP A 298 -1.52 0.73 -6.11
N VAL A 299 -0.61 -0.19 -5.78
CA VAL A 299 -0.93 -1.54 -5.27
C VAL A 299 -0.88 -1.54 -3.75
N LEU A 300 0.24 -1.10 -3.17
CA LEU A 300 0.47 -1.15 -1.73
C LEU A 300 -0.58 -0.38 -0.93
N GLY A 301 -0.85 0.87 -1.29
CA GLY A 301 -1.74 1.74 -0.54
C GLY A 301 -3.18 1.22 -0.48
N PRO A 302 -3.83 0.91 -1.62
CA PRO A 302 -5.20 0.39 -1.62
C PRO A 302 -5.29 -0.98 -0.92
N SER A 303 -4.26 -1.82 -1.05
CA SER A 303 -4.18 -3.12 -0.37
C SER A 303 -4.14 -2.96 1.15
N LEU A 304 -3.36 -2.02 1.67
CA LEU A 304 -3.31 -1.70 3.09
C LEU A 304 -4.66 -1.17 3.61
N TRP A 305 -5.36 -0.34 2.83
CA TRP A 305 -6.66 0.25 3.20
C TRP A 305 -7.82 -0.73 3.18
N SER A 306 -7.65 -1.90 2.55
CA SER A 306 -8.71 -2.91 2.43
C SER A 306 -9.27 -3.38 3.78
N ILE A 307 -8.50 -3.32 4.88
CA ILE A 307 -8.98 -3.65 6.23
C ILE A 307 -10.15 -2.77 6.71
N PHE A 308 -10.26 -1.54 6.20
CA PHE A 308 -11.34 -0.62 6.56
C PHE A 308 -12.60 -0.83 5.71
N TRP A 309 -12.49 -1.58 4.62
CA TRP A 309 -13.56 -1.76 3.67
C TRP A 309 -14.36 -3.04 3.93
N SER A 310 -15.64 -3.03 3.53
CA SER A 310 -16.50 -4.22 3.58
C SER A 310 -17.51 -4.20 2.42
N PRO A 311 -17.68 -5.32 1.68
CA PRO A 311 -18.54 -5.39 0.48
C PRO A 311 -20.02 -5.22 0.77
N HIS A 312 -20.44 -5.46 2.02
CA HIS A 312 -21.85 -5.42 2.43
C HIS A 312 -22.26 -4.09 3.05
N VAL A 313 -21.47 -3.03 2.85
CA VAL A 313 -21.77 -1.67 3.33
C VAL A 313 -21.97 -0.77 2.11
N PRO A 314 -23.20 -0.32 1.82
CA PRO A 314 -23.42 0.62 0.72
C PRO A 314 -22.90 2.01 1.06
N CYS A 315 -22.66 2.83 0.04
CA CYS A 315 -22.07 4.16 0.16
C CYS A 315 -22.81 5.10 1.14
N ASN A 316 -24.14 4.95 1.28
CA ASN A 316 -24.97 5.75 2.19
C ASN A 316 -24.97 5.26 3.65
N ARG A 317 -24.16 4.24 3.96
CA ARG A 317 -24.03 3.64 5.31
C ARG A 317 -22.58 3.60 5.79
N VAL A 318 -21.64 4.19 5.05
CA VAL A 318 -20.20 4.12 5.32
C VAL A 318 -19.85 4.72 6.67
N GLY A 319 -20.48 5.83 7.06
CA GLY A 319 -20.19 6.45 8.35
C GLY A 319 -20.54 5.55 9.54
N ALA A 320 -21.63 4.77 9.46
CA ALA A 320 -22.00 3.81 10.50
C ALA A 320 -20.94 2.70 10.62
N TRP A 321 -20.32 2.32 9.50
CA TRP A 321 -19.21 1.37 9.50
C TRP A 321 -17.89 1.97 10.01
N MET A 322 -17.56 3.20 9.62
CA MET A 322 -16.28 3.85 9.94
C MET A 322 -16.20 4.40 11.37
N ALA A 323 -17.30 4.89 11.95
CA ALA A 323 -17.28 5.53 13.26
C ALA A 323 -16.68 4.63 14.37
N PRO A 324 -17.06 3.34 14.51
CA PRO A 324 -16.41 2.47 15.49
C PRO A 324 -14.93 2.20 15.24
N ILE A 325 -14.47 2.31 13.98
CA ILE A 325 -13.06 2.18 13.63
C ILE A 325 -12.29 3.39 14.17
N VAL A 326 -12.86 4.59 13.99
CA VAL A 326 -12.31 5.84 14.53
C VAL A 326 -12.22 5.77 16.05
N ASP A 327 -13.30 5.35 16.73
CA ASP A 327 -13.33 5.21 18.19
C ASP A 327 -12.20 4.32 18.73
N VAL A 328 -11.83 3.27 18.00
CA VAL A 328 -10.75 2.34 18.37
C VAL A 328 -9.36 2.90 18.04
N LEU A 329 -9.19 3.48 16.86
CA LEU A 329 -7.87 3.89 16.36
C LEU A 329 -7.43 5.27 16.83
N GLU A 330 -8.37 6.20 17.04
CA GLU A 330 -8.04 7.57 17.39
C GLU A 330 -7.22 7.68 18.69
N PRO A 331 -7.61 7.06 19.81
CA PRO A 331 -6.82 7.12 21.04
C PRO A 331 -5.41 6.54 20.86
N VAL A 332 -5.30 5.41 20.16
CA VAL A 332 -4.02 4.72 19.92
C VAL A 332 -3.07 5.59 19.07
N ILE A 333 -3.59 6.19 18.00
CA ILE A 333 -2.84 7.08 17.12
C ILE A 333 -2.46 8.37 17.86
N GLN A 334 -3.38 8.97 18.62
CA GLN A 334 -3.12 10.20 19.36
C GLN A 334 -2.01 10.01 20.41
N ASN A 335 -2.04 8.88 21.14
CA ASN A 335 -1.05 8.49 22.15
C ASN A 335 0.30 8.03 21.59
N ASP A 336 0.46 7.98 20.26
CA ASP A 336 1.69 7.50 19.61
C ASP A 336 2.06 6.04 19.98
N ASP A 337 1.06 5.19 20.24
CA ASP A 337 1.29 3.77 20.58
C ASP A 337 1.36 2.92 19.30
N MET A 338 2.53 2.96 18.65
CA MET A 338 2.76 2.28 17.37
C MET A 338 2.84 0.76 17.54
N GLU A 339 3.22 0.27 18.72
CA GLU A 339 3.23 -1.16 19.02
C GLU A 339 1.81 -1.74 19.11
N LEU A 340 0.91 -1.09 19.85
CA LEU A 340 -0.49 -1.48 19.87
C LEU A 340 -1.13 -1.34 18.49
N LEU A 341 -0.79 -0.29 17.74
CA LEU A 341 -1.29 -0.11 16.38
C LEU A 341 -0.83 -1.24 15.44
N ALA A 342 0.43 -1.68 15.54
CA ALA A 342 0.93 -2.85 14.80
C ALA A 342 0.20 -4.15 15.20
N LYS A 343 -0.11 -4.33 16.49
CA LYS A 343 -0.90 -5.48 16.97
C LYS A 343 -2.34 -5.44 16.46
N ILE A 344 -2.98 -4.28 16.40
CA ILE A 344 -4.32 -4.10 15.80
C ILE A 344 -4.29 -4.45 14.30
N PHE A 345 -3.30 -3.96 13.56
CA PHE A 345 -3.17 -4.26 12.14
C PHE A 345 -2.61 -5.66 11.83
N SER A 346 -2.20 -6.43 12.85
CA SER A 346 -1.79 -7.83 12.67
C SER A 346 -2.94 -8.75 12.21
N PHE A 347 -4.18 -8.27 12.34
CA PHE A 347 -5.41 -8.89 11.83
C PHE A 347 -5.67 -8.58 10.35
N SER A 348 -4.86 -7.73 9.71
CA SER A 348 -4.90 -7.48 8.28
C SER A 348 -4.26 -8.62 7.49
N SER A 349 -4.71 -8.82 6.25
CA SER A 349 -4.00 -9.69 5.29
C SER A 349 -2.61 -9.17 4.92
N PHE A 350 -2.37 -7.87 5.14
CA PHE A 350 -1.09 -7.19 4.90
C PHE A 350 -0.41 -6.78 6.20
N SER A 351 -0.54 -7.61 7.24
CA SER A 351 0.01 -7.35 8.57
C SER A 351 1.52 -7.05 8.56
N SER A 352 2.29 -7.71 7.67
CA SER A 352 3.72 -7.46 7.51
C SER A 352 4.05 -6.07 6.99
N LEU A 353 3.32 -5.59 5.99
CA LEU A 353 3.48 -4.24 5.46
C LEU A 353 3.01 -3.17 6.45
N TRP A 354 1.93 -3.45 7.19
CA TRP A 354 1.49 -2.58 8.29
C TRP A 354 2.54 -2.49 9.40
N LEU A 355 3.17 -3.60 9.79
CA LEU A 355 4.30 -3.61 10.72
C LEU A 355 5.46 -2.74 10.18
N GLY A 356 5.83 -2.91 8.90
CA GLY A 356 6.86 -2.11 8.25
C GLY A 356 6.58 -0.60 8.31
N LEU A 357 5.32 -0.19 8.14
CA LEU A 357 4.90 1.21 8.29
C LEU A 357 5.02 1.73 9.73
N MET A 358 4.64 0.91 10.73
CA MET A 358 4.76 1.29 12.14
C MET A 358 6.21 1.41 12.60
N LEU A 359 7.09 0.55 12.05
CA LEU A 359 8.53 0.63 12.28
C LEU A 359 9.15 1.92 11.72
N CYS A 360 8.55 2.52 10.70
CA CYS A 360 8.97 3.81 10.13
C CYS A 360 8.42 5.04 10.90
N GLY A 361 7.74 4.83 12.02
CA GLY A 361 7.28 5.87 12.94
C GLY A 361 6.02 6.61 12.48
N ARG A 362 5.64 7.66 13.23
CA ARG A 362 4.40 8.42 13.04
C ARG A 362 4.49 9.46 11.91
N GLY A 363 4.86 8.99 10.72
CA GLY A 363 5.01 9.79 9.51
C GLY A 363 3.68 10.29 8.92
N ALA A 364 3.77 10.96 7.76
CA ALA A 364 2.61 11.49 7.04
C ALA A 364 1.57 10.41 6.71
N PHE A 365 2.02 9.18 6.42
CA PHE A 365 1.16 8.05 6.15
C PHE A 365 0.30 7.65 7.36
N ILE A 366 0.89 7.45 8.55
CA ILE A 366 0.13 7.13 9.77
C ILE A 366 -0.85 8.26 10.12
N ARG A 367 -0.40 9.52 9.98
CA ARG A 367 -1.26 10.69 10.20
C ARG A 367 -2.40 10.83 9.19
N SER A 368 -2.34 10.13 8.06
CA SER A 368 -3.41 10.14 7.05
C SER A 368 -4.55 9.18 7.37
N ILE A 369 -4.37 8.21 8.29
CA ILE A 369 -5.39 7.23 8.68
C ILE A 369 -6.66 7.94 9.20
N LEU A 370 -6.56 8.76 10.25
CA LEU A 370 -7.74 9.41 10.83
C LEU A 370 -8.47 10.35 9.85
N PRO A 371 -7.79 11.24 9.09
CA PRO A 371 -8.46 12.02 8.05
C PRO A 371 -9.12 11.16 6.96
N SER A 372 -8.55 10.00 6.62
CA SER A 372 -9.15 9.08 5.65
C SER A 372 -10.43 8.43 6.18
N LEU A 373 -10.50 8.14 7.48
CA LEU A 373 -11.69 7.53 8.10
C LEU A 373 -12.78 8.55 8.41
N THR A 374 -12.40 9.74 8.89
CA THR A 374 -13.34 10.77 9.37
C THR A 374 -13.87 11.69 8.27
N LYS A 375 -13.09 11.90 7.19
CA LYS A 375 -13.45 12.83 6.11
C LYS A 375 -13.46 12.19 4.74
N LEU A 376 -13.17 10.89 4.64
CA LEU A 376 -12.90 10.20 3.38
C LEU A 376 -11.98 11.02 2.49
N ARG A 377 -10.90 11.58 3.05
CA ARG A 377 -10.01 12.42 2.25
C ARG A 377 -9.41 11.58 1.13
N ASP A 378 -9.57 12.04 -0.11
CA ASP A 378 -9.03 11.39 -1.29
C ASP A 378 -7.49 11.53 -1.30
N TYR A 379 -6.80 10.41 -1.15
CA TYR A 379 -5.37 10.33 -1.39
C TYR A 379 -5.14 9.35 -2.55
N PRO A 380 -4.23 9.65 -3.50
CA PRO A 380 -4.02 8.82 -4.70
C PRO A 380 -3.72 7.35 -4.40
N PHE A 381 -3.08 7.07 -3.27
CA PHE A 381 -2.73 5.72 -2.83
C PHE A 381 -3.84 5.01 -2.02
N PHE A 382 -5.05 5.57 -1.89
CA PHE A 382 -6.21 4.88 -1.28
C PHE A 382 -7.25 4.45 -2.30
N ARG A 383 -7.16 4.97 -3.53
CA ARG A 383 -8.11 4.68 -4.59
C ARG A 383 -8.05 3.19 -4.92
N PRO A 384 -9.18 2.46 -4.90
CA PRO A 384 -9.20 1.06 -5.28
C PRO A 384 -8.56 0.83 -6.65
N ASN A 385 -7.89 -0.30 -6.82
CA ASN A 385 -7.28 -0.65 -8.09
C ASN A 385 -7.49 -2.14 -8.36
N VAL A 386 -8.09 -2.47 -9.50
CA VAL A 386 -8.41 -3.86 -9.87
C VAL A 386 -7.17 -4.74 -10.03
N ASP A 387 -6.06 -4.17 -10.50
CA ASP A 387 -4.78 -4.87 -10.56
C ASP A 387 -4.25 -5.12 -9.15
N ALA A 388 -4.39 -4.15 -8.23
CA ALA A 388 -4.01 -4.35 -6.84
C ALA A 388 -4.80 -5.49 -6.18
N ALA A 389 -6.11 -5.55 -6.41
CA ALA A 389 -6.95 -6.64 -5.91
C ALA A 389 -6.57 -8.00 -6.52
N ALA A 390 -6.28 -8.06 -7.82
CA ALA A 390 -5.83 -9.29 -8.48
C ALA A 390 -4.45 -9.75 -8.00
N TRP A 391 -3.52 -8.81 -7.88
CA TRP A 391 -2.13 -9.06 -7.50
C TRP A 391 -1.99 -9.50 -6.05
N THR A 392 -2.87 -9.02 -5.17
CA THR A 392 -2.77 -9.34 -3.75
C THR A 392 -3.82 -10.33 -3.28
N GLY A 393 -4.84 -10.60 -4.09
CA GLY A 393 -5.94 -11.51 -3.75
C GLY A 393 -6.97 -10.92 -2.78
N VAL A 394 -6.87 -9.62 -2.45
CA VAL A 394 -7.75 -8.94 -1.50
C VAL A 394 -8.59 -7.88 -2.21
N ALA A 395 -9.91 -8.03 -2.13
CA ALA A 395 -10.85 -7.05 -2.69
C ALA A 395 -10.78 -5.72 -1.95
N GLN A 396 -10.89 -4.62 -2.69
CA GLN A 396 -10.79 -3.24 -2.20
C GLN A 396 -12.04 -2.43 -2.54
N SER A 397 -12.88 -2.95 -3.44
CA SER A 397 -14.07 -2.29 -3.94
C SER A 397 -15.14 -3.26 -4.44
N PHE A 398 -16.34 -2.72 -4.63
CA PHE A 398 -17.40 -3.44 -5.31
C PHE A 398 -17.04 -3.85 -6.74
N ILE A 399 -16.07 -3.19 -7.40
CA ILE A 399 -15.60 -3.53 -8.75
C ILE A 399 -14.91 -4.90 -8.77
N ASP A 400 -14.30 -5.32 -7.65
CA ASP A 400 -13.52 -6.57 -7.56
C ASP A 400 -14.39 -7.83 -7.43
N HIS A 401 -15.72 -7.66 -7.35
CA HIS A 401 -16.69 -8.75 -7.21
C HIS A 401 -17.35 -9.11 -8.54
N GLY A 402 -17.83 -10.36 -8.64
CA GLY A 402 -18.65 -10.79 -9.79
C GLY A 402 -20.02 -10.10 -9.81
N LEU A 403 -20.66 -10.12 -10.99
CA LEU A 403 -22.02 -9.63 -11.15
C LEU A 403 -23.00 -10.49 -10.33
N SER A 404 -23.93 -9.83 -9.63
CA SER A 404 -25.00 -10.53 -8.91
C SER A 404 -26.09 -11.05 -9.86
N GLY A 405 -26.20 -10.45 -11.05
CA GLY A 405 -27.21 -10.74 -12.04
C GLY A 405 -28.53 -9.99 -11.79
N PRO A 406 -29.46 -10.03 -12.77
CA PRO A 406 -30.78 -9.45 -12.60
C PRO A 406 -31.54 -10.16 -11.48
N ALA A 407 -32.33 -9.39 -10.71
CA ALA A 407 -33.25 -9.97 -9.75
C ALA A 407 -34.43 -10.63 -10.45
N ALA A 408 -35.22 -11.39 -9.67
CA ALA A 408 -36.43 -12.04 -10.13
C ALA A 408 -37.46 -11.06 -10.74
N ASP A 409 -37.43 -9.78 -10.35
CA ASP A 409 -38.28 -8.71 -10.88
C ASP A 409 -37.74 -8.06 -12.16
N GLY A 410 -36.63 -8.57 -12.71
CA GLY A 410 -35.98 -8.05 -13.92
C GLY A 410 -35.11 -6.80 -13.70
N THR A 411 -35.05 -6.27 -12.47
CA THR A 411 -34.19 -5.12 -12.16
C THR A 411 -32.75 -5.54 -11.91
N VAL A 412 -31.80 -4.64 -12.16
CA VAL A 412 -30.36 -4.88 -11.97
C VAL A 412 -29.79 -3.94 -10.90
N SER A 413 -28.81 -4.40 -10.14
CA SER A 413 -28.21 -3.56 -9.09
C SER A 413 -27.39 -2.43 -9.71
N ARG A 414 -27.41 -1.23 -9.10
CA ARG A 414 -26.54 -0.14 -9.57
C ARG A 414 -25.06 -0.53 -9.54
N ALA A 415 -24.66 -1.33 -8.56
CA ALA A 415 -23.28 -1.81 -8.42
C ALA A 415 -22.87 -2.67 -9.63
N ASP A 416 -23.77 -3.52 -10.13
CA ASP A 416 -23.51 -4.32 -11.33
C ASP A 416 -23.42 -3.45 -12.59
N VAL A 417 -24.36 -2.51 -12.76
CA VAL A 417 -24.36 -1.57 -13.90
C VAL A 417 -23.05 -0.78 -13.94
N TRP A 418 -22.63 -0.25 -12.80
CA TRP A 418 -21.43 0.57 -12.67
C TRP A 418 -20.14 -0.22 -12.82
N ARG A 419 -20.10 -1.48 -12.37
CA ARG A 419 -18.99 -2.37 -12.67
C ARG A 419 -18.88 -2.65 -14.16
N MET A 420 -20.01 -2.88 -14.83
CA MET A 420 -20.04 -3.06 -16.27
C MET A 420 -19.53 -1.83 -17.02
N ARG A 421 -19.82 -0.60 -16.56
CA ARG A 421 -19.23 0.61 -17.16
C ARG A 421 -17.69 0.58 -17.16
N HIS A 422 -17.10 0.09 -16.08
CA HIS A 422 -15.64 -0.05 -15.99
C HIS A 422 -15.12 -1.18 -16.90
N ASP A 423 -15.76 -2.35 -16.83
CA ASP A 423 -15.39 -3.53 -17.61
C ASP A 423 -15.47 -3.32 -19.12
N PHE A 424 -16.42 -2.50 -19.57
CA PHE A 424 -16.67 -2.13 -20.96
C PHE A 424 -16.38 -0.66 -21.23
N SER A 425 -15.41 -0.09 -20.53
CA SER A 425 -15.04 1.32 -20.67
C SER A 425 -14.58 1.69 -22.08
N ASP A 426 -14.13 0.72 -22.87
CA ASP A 426 -13.77 0.85 -24.29
C ASP A 426 -14.97 1.12 -25.22
N LEU A 427 -16.19 0.83 -24.77
CA LEU A 427 -17.42 1.15 -25.52
C LEU A 427 -17.82 2.62 -25.40
N TYR A 428 -17.21 3.37 -24.49
CA TYR A 428 -17.48 4.78 -24.25
C TYR A 428 -16.49 5.67 -25.00
N GLN A 429 -16.92 6.89 -25.37
CA GLN A 429 -16.08 7.84 -26.11
C GLN A 429 -14.98 8.47 -25.25
N ASP A 430 -15.19 8.57 -23.94
CA ASP A 430 -14.21 9.10 -22.98
C ASP A 430 -13.60 7.96 -22.16
N GLU A 431 -12.45 8.25 -21.56
CA GLU A 431 -11.75 7.30 -20.71
C GLU A 431 -12.24 7.34 -19.26
N THR A 432 -13.36 8.02 -18.94
CA THR A 432 -13.76 8.28 -17.55
C THR A 432 -13.94 6.97 -16.78
N PHE A 433 -14.66 6.01 -17.38
CA PHE A 433 -14.96 4.73 -16.73
C PHE A 433 -13.78 3.75 -16.73
N SER A 434 -12.69 4.04 -17.45
CA SER A 434 -11.46 3.24 -17.35
C SER A 434 -10.72 3.45 -16.03
N TYR A 435 -11.09 4.48 -15.25
CA TYR A 435 -10.64 4.66 -13.87
C TYR A 435 -11.65 4.09 -12.88
N THR A 436 -11.14 3.42 -11.85
CA THR A 436 -11.93 2.94 -10.71
C THR A 436 -12.59 4.10 -9.94
N PRO A 437 -13.69 3.88 -9.21
CA PRO A 437 -14.28 4.93 -8.37
C PRO A 437 -13.28 5.42 -7.29
N PRO A 438 -13.45 6.64 -6.75
CA PRO A 438 -12.57 7.17 -5.70
C PRO A 438 -12.56 6.31 -4.43
N TYR A 439 -13.70 5.70 -4.11
CA TYR A 439 -13.87 4.78 -2.97
C TYR A 439 -14.50 3.48 -3.41
N GLY A 440 -14.23 2.40 -2.67
CA GLY A 440 -14.69 1.06 -3.01
C GLY A 440 -16.15 0.74 -2.65
N TRP A 441 -16.91 1.69 -2.10
CA TRP A 441 -18.24 1.43 -1.56
C TRP A 441 -19.29 1.24 -2.66
N PRO A 442 -20.09 0.15 -2.64
CA PRO A 442 -21.13 -0.08 -3.63
C PRO A 442 -22.24 0.99 -3.56
N PRO A 443 -22.78 1.43 -4.71
CA PRO A 443 -24.00 2.21 -4.71
C PRO A 443 -25.20 1.41 -4.21
N PHE A 444 -26.11 2.09 -3.53
CA PHE A 444 -27.40 1.53 -3.18
C PHE A 444 -28.39 1.60 -4.36
N GLY A 445 -29.39 0.72 -4.31
CA GLY A 445 -30.53 0.74 -5.22
C GLY A 445 -30.35 -0.09 -6.49
N ARG A 446 -31.42 -0.09 -7.29
CA ARG A 446 -31.59 -0.91 -8.48
C ARG A 446 -32.06 -0.04 -9.65
N MET A 447 -31.90 -0.55 -10.86
CA MET A 447 -32.32 0.08 -12.12
C MET A 447 -33.14 -0.92 -12.92
N ARG A 448 -34.10 -0.44 -13.71
CA ARG A 448 -34.76 -1.28 -14.70
C ARG A 448 -33.79 -1.53 -15.85
N ALA A 449 -33.92 -2.66 -16.54
CA ALA A 449 -33.03 -2.99 -17.65
C ALA A 449 -33.11 -1.95 -18.79
N GLU A 450 -34.30 -1.38 -19.01
CA GLU A 450 -34.53 -0.31 -19.99
C GLU A 450 -33.86 1.03 -19.64
N ASP A 451 -33.53 1.26 -18.36
CA ASP A 451 -32.85 2.47 -17.88
C ASP A 451 -31.31 2.35 -17.96
N VAL A 452 -30.79 1.16 -18.26
CA VAL A 452 -29.35 0.91 -18.43
C VAL A 452 -28.90 1.42 -19.80
N GLU A 453 -27.74 2.06 -19.86
CA GLU A 453 -27.12 2.60 -21.08
C GLU A 453 -26.96 1.57 -22.19
N LEU A 454 -27.09 2.01 -23.45
CA LEU A 454 -27.13 1.12 -24.62
C LEU A 454 -25.83 0.34 -24.81
N GLU A 455 -24.70 0.96 -24.49
CA GLU A 455 -23.35 0.43 -24.57
C GLU A 455 -23.24 -0.90 -23.80
N ILE A 456 -23.84 -0.96 -22.61
CA ILE A 456 -23.72 -2.12 -21.71
C ILE A 456 -25.02 -2.91 -21.56
N ARG A 457 -26.16 -2.43 -22.07
CA ARG A 457 -27.47 -3.10 -21.96
C ARG A 457 -27.45 -4.52 -22.53
N GLY A 458 -26.76 -4.73 -23.65
CA GLY A 458 -26.58 -6.05 -24.26
C GLY A 458 -25.79 -7.04 -23.38
N HIS A 459 -25.05 -6.53 -22.39
CA HIS A 459 -24.20 -7.32 -21.50
C HIS A 459 -24.86 -7.70 -20.17
N LEU A 460 -26.08 -7.23 -19.89
CA LEU A 460 -26.78 -7.52 -18.62
C LEU A 460 -27.01 -9.02 -18.40
N ALA A 461 -27.17 -9.78 -19.48
CA ALA A 461 -27.36 -11.24 -19.43
C ALA A 461 -26.04 -12.03 -19.42
N CYS A 462 -24.89 -11.38 -19.66
CA CYS A 462 -23.63 -12.07 -19.89
C CYS A 462 -22.99 -12.63 -18.60
N LEU A 463 -23.36 -12.14 -17.41
CA LEU A 463 -22.84 -12.61 -16.12
C LEU A 463 -21.31 -12.78 -16.11
N HIS A 464 -20.59 -11.82 -16.70
CA HIS A 464 -19.15 -11.87 -16.83
C HIS A 464 -18.45 -12.10 -15.49
N GLN A 465 -17.46 -12.99 -15.51
CA GLN A 465 -16.57 -13.26 -14.39
C GLN A 465 -15.13 -13.09 -14.86
N TRP A 466 -14.69 -11.84 -14.95
CA TRP A 466 -13.34 -11.50 -15.34
C TRP A 466 -12.31 -12.14 -14.41
N ARG A 467 -11.41 -12.94 -14.98
CA ARG A 467 -10.27 -13.54 -14.29
C ARG A 467 -9.00 -12.93 -14.82
N TYR A 468 -8.17 -12.42 -13.91
CA TYR A 468 -6.83 -11.97 -14.25
C TYR A 468 -6.07 -13.09 -14.94
N MET A 469 -5.47 -12.81 -16.09
CA MET A 469 -4.67 -13.77 -16.86
C MET A 469 -3.18 -13.52 -16.63
N HIS A 470 -2.71 -12.32 -16.99
CA HIS A 470 -1.30 -11.96 -16.90
C HIS A 470 -1.10 -10.44 -16.95
N TRP A 471 0.06 -10.01 -16.50
CA TRP A 471 0.64 -8.69 -16.74
C TRP A 471 1.43 -8.71 -18.05
N THR A 472 1.41 -7.63 -18.82
CA THR A 472 2.24 -7.49 -20.03
C THR A 472 3.16 -6.29 -19.87
N TRP A 473 4.46 -6.51 -19.94
CA TRP A 473 5.45 -5.43 -19.93
C TRP A 473 5.50 -4.73 -21.30
N SER A 474 5.21 -3.43 -21.35
CA SER A 474 5.09 -2.67 -22.61
C SER A 474 6.39 -2.65 -23.44
N PHE A 475 7.55 -2.70 -22.80
CA PHE A 475 8.85 -2.56 -23.48
C PHE A 475 9.29 -3.82 -24.24
N SER A 476 8.84 -5.01 -23.79
CA SER A 476 9.24 -6.31 -24.36
C SER A 476 8.06 -7.07 -24.97
N GLY A 477 6.83 -6.74 -24.59
CA GLY A 477 5.64 -7.55 -24.86
C GLY A 477 5.59 -8.86 -24.05
N SER A 478 6.55 -9.09 -23.14
CA SER A 478 6.57 -10.31 -22.33
C SER A 478 5.45 -10.33 -21.32
N THR A 479 4.81 -11.49 -21.18
CA THR A 479 3.70 -11.71 -20.25
C THR A 479 4.16 -12.43 -18.97
N ASP A 480 3.56 -12.07 -17.83
CA ASP A 480 3.85 -12.67 -16.53
C ASP A 480 2.54 -12.97 -15.77
N THR A 481 2.32 -14.21 -15.37
CA THR A 481 1.12 -14.65 -14.63
C THR A 481 1.14 -14.29 -13.15
N GLY A 482 2.27 -13.77 -12.66
CA GLY A 482 2.54 -13.45 -11.27
C GLY A 482 3.19 -14.61 -10.51
N PHE A 483 3.45 -14.36 -9.23
CA PHE A 483 4.13 -15.30 -8.33
C PHE A 483 3.40 -16.64 -8.10
N SER A 484 2.06 -16.67 -8.04
CA SER A 484 1.37 -17.83 -7.46
C SER A 484 1.42 -19.14 -8.26
N SER A 485 1.73 -20.22 -7.53
CA SER A 485 1.54 -21.64 -7.86
C SER A 485 0.17 -22.21 -7.41
N ARG A 486 -0.76 -21.39 -6.86
CA ARG A 486 -2.13 -21.80 -6.51
C ARG A 486 -3.16 -20.72 -6.86
N GLY A 487 -4.26 -21.11 -7.48
CA GLY A 487 -5.35 -20.19 -7.83
C GLY A 487 -5.99 -19.54 -6.60
N MET A 488 -5.55 -18.34 -6.25
CA MET A 488 -6.31 -17.49 -5.32
C MET A 488 -7.60 -17.05 -6.02
N ARG A 489 -8.75 -17.39 -5.41
CA ARG A 489 -9.96 -16.57 -5.49
C ARG A 489 -9.70 -15.31 -4.67
N THR A 490 -10.24 -14.17 -5.09
CA THR A 490 -10.29 -12.97 -4.23
C THR A 490 -10.99 -13.37 -2.93
N GLN A 491 -10.21 -13.52 -1.86
CA GLN A 491 -10.72 -13.89 -0.55
C GLN A 491 -10.92 -12.59 0.22
N HIS A 492 -12.15 -12.36 0.69
CA HIS A 492 -12.35 -11.39 1.75
C HIS A 492 -11.95 -12.07 3.08
N PRO A 493 -11.28 -11.37 4.00
CA PRO A 493 -11.06 -11.86 5.37
C PRO A 493 -12.36 -12.17 6.14
N ASP A 494 -13.53 -11.87 5.58
CA ASP A 494 -14.84 -12.09 6.21
C ASP A 494 -15.37 -13.52 5.97
N GLY A 495 -14.47 -14.50 5.84
CA GLY A 495 -14.81 -15.90 5.98
C GLY A 495 -15.16 -16.20 7.44
N GLU A 496 -16.47 -16.27 7.72
CA GLU A 496 -17.10 -16.67 8.99
C GLU A 496 -17.08 -15.66 10.15
N SER A 497 -18.19 -14.94 10.33
CA SER A 497 -19.25 -15.40 11.22
C SER A 497 -20.43 -14.42 11.17
N THR A 498 -21.54 -14.83 10.55
CA THR A 498 -22.87 -14.26 10.80
C THR A 498 -23.43 -14.73 12.15
N ALA A 499 -22.56 -15.07 13.12
CA ALA A 499 -23.00 -15.17 14.49
C ALA A 499 -23.53 -13.79 14.88
N ALA A 500 -24.84 -13.71 15.07
CA ALA A 500 -25.49 -12.61 15.75
C ALA A 500 -24.81 -12.46 17.13
N GLY A 501 -23.76 -11.65 17.18
CA GLY A 501 -23.23 -11.15 18.44
C GLY A 501 -24.41 -10.51 19.15
N LYS A 502 -24.62 -10.86 20.43
CA LYS A 502 -25.68 -10.27 21.26
C LYS A 502 -25.76 -8.79 20.96
N GLU A 503 -26.93 -8.31 20.53
CA GLU A 503 -27.22 -6.91 20.33
C GLU A 503 -26.89 -6.17 21.62
N SER A 504 -25.67 -5.63 21.69
CA SER A 504 -25.38 -4.58 22.64
C SER A 504 -25.98 -3.34 22.01
N ASN A 505 -26.92 -2.70 22.72
CA ASN A 505 -27.45 -1.40 22.33
C ASN A 505 -26.33 -0.35 22.51
N VAL A 506 -25.37 -0.35 21.59
CA VAL A 506 -24.33 0.66 21.54
C VAL A 506 -24.94 1.89 20.88
N GLN A 507 -25.05 2.98 21.62
CA GLN A 507 -25.52 4.24 21.05
C GLN A 507 -24.47 4.80 20.08
N ILE A 508 -24.95 5.32 18.95
CA ILE A 508 -24.13 6.09 18.01
C ILE A 508 -23.90 7.46 18.65
N ASN A 509 -22.70 7.67 19.18
CA ASN A 509 -22.38 8.89 19.93
C ASN A 509 -22.21 10.13 19.02
N ASP A 510 -21.79 9.94 17.77
CA ASP A 510 -21.54 11.02 16.81
C ASP A 510 -22.33 10.83 15.50
N GLY A 511 -23.62 11.18 15.56
CA GLY A 511 -24.52 11.08 14.40
C GLY A 511 -24.19 12.05 13.28
N GLU A 512 -23.50 13.17 13.56
CA GLU A 512 -23.10 14.14 12.54
C GLU A 512 -21.93 13.61 11.71
N LEU A 513 -20.90 13.06 12.36
CA LEU A 513 -19.77 12.40 11.69
C LEU A 513 -20.25 11.24 10.80
N VAL A 514 -21.12 10.38 11.34
CA VAL A 514 -21.71 9.24 10.59
C VAL A 514 -22.42 9.72 9.32
N ARG A 515 -23.20 10.80 9.43
CA ARG A 515 -23.91 11.37 8.27
C ARG A 515 -22.93 11.95 7.26
N SER A 516 -21.98 12.76 7.71
CA SER A 516 -21.00 13.46 6.86
C SER A 516 -20.15 12.48 6.02
N ILE A 517 -19.66 11.40 6.65
CA ILE A 517 -18.90 10.35 5.95
C ILE A 517 -19.77 9.66 4.89
N SER A 518 -20.99 9.29 5.24
CA SER A 518 -21.91 8.58 4.33
C SER A 518 -22.34 9.45 3.16
N GLN A 519 -22.55 10.76 3.40
CA GLN A 519 -22.82 11.74 2.37
C GLN A 519 -21.64 11.87 1.42
N THR A 520 -20.42 12.03 1.94
CA THR A 520 -19.19 12.14 1.12
C THR A 520 -18.98 10.91 0.24
N ALA A 521 -19.16 9.70 0.79
CA ALA A 521 -19.07 8.46 0.02
C ALA A 521 -20.13 8.38 -1.08
N THR A 522 -21.37 8.77 -0.77
CA THR A 522 -22.49 8.75 -1.70
C THR A 522 -22.28 9.75 -2.83
N GLU A 523 -21.94 10.99 -2.52
CA GLU A 523 -21.66 12.02 -3.52
C GLU A 523 -20.51 11.59 -4.44
N ALA A 524 -19.42 11.05 -3.90
CA ALA A 524 -18.28 10.64 -4.71
C ALA A 524 -18.59 9.49 -5.66
N VAL A 525 -19.30 8.45 -5.19
CA VAL A 525 -19.61 7.28 -6.04
C VAL A 525 -20.66 7.64 -7.10
N PHE A 526 -21.68 8.43 -6.76
CA PHE A 526 -22.67 8.88 -7.73
C PHE A 526 -22.06 9.87 -8.72
N ARG A 527 -21.21 10.81 -8.28
CA ARG A 527 -20.51 11.75 -9.17
C ARG A 527 -19.58 11.03 -10.17
N TRP A 528 -18.89 9.96 -9.76
CA TRP A 528 -18.12 9.11 -10.69
C TRP A 528 -19.01 8.47 -11.77
N SER A 529 -20.30 8.28 -11.49
CA SER A 529 -21.28 7.71 -12.42
C SER A 529 -22.14 8.76 -13.17
N CYS A 530 -21.98 10.06 -12.87
CA CYS A 530 -22.92 11.10 -13.30
C CYS A 530 -22.81 11.52 -14.77
N ASP A 531 -21.73 11.19 -15.48
CA ASP A 531 -21.43 11.75 -16.81
C ASP A 531 -22.42 11.41 -17.94
N GLN A 532 -23.48 10.62 -17.68
CA GLN A 532 -24.38 10.11 -18.72
C GLN A 532 -25.89 10.24 -18.50
N VAL A 533 -26.40 10.86 -17.41
CA VAL A 533 -27.86 11.10 -17.31
C VAL A 533 -28.30 12.37 -18.08
N GLU A 534 -27.38 13.24 -18.48
CA GLU A 534 -27.69 14.60 -18.97
C GLU A 534 -27.43 14.85 -20.46
N LYS A 535 -27.22 13.85 -21.32
CA LYS A 535 -27.31 14.09 -22.78
C LYS A 535 -28.76 14.23 -23.29
N GLY A 536 -29.74 13.81 -22.48
CA GLY A 536 -31.18 13.99 -22.76
C GLY A 536 -31.81 15.25 -22.12
N PHE A 537 -31.10 15.94 -21.24
CA PHE A 537 -31.57 17.17 -20.59
C PHE A 537 -30.54 18.27 -20.86
N GLY A 538 -30.95 19.29 -21.60
CA GLY A 538 -30.04 20.35 -22.05
C GLY A 538 -29.31 21.03 -20.88
N GLY A 539 -27.97 21.01 -20.97
CA GLY A 539 -27.07 21.80 -20.12
C GLY A 539 -26.32 20.97 -19.09
N THR A 540 -24.99 20.94 -19.21
CA THR A 540 -24.05 20.45 -18.19
C THR A 540 -24.21 21.24 -16.90
N ILE A 541 -24.74 20.63 -15.83
CA ILE A 541 -24.77 21.23 -14.49
C ILE A 541 -23.61 20.71 -13.61
N VAL A 542 -22.93 19.64 -14.02
CA VAL A 542 -21.88 19.01 -13.19
C VAL A 542 -20.47 19.28 -13.76
N PRO A 543 -19.54 19.87 -12.98
CA PRO A 543 -18.15 20.03 -13.38
C PRO A 543 -17.47 18.68 -13.66
N ARG A 544 -16.75 18.60 -14.78
CA ARG A 544 -15.97 17.44 -15.22
C ARG A 544 -14.79 17.18 -14.28
N ARG A 545 -14.46 15.91 -14.03
CA ARG A 545 -13.24 15.50 -13.32
C ARG A 545 -12.21 14.98 -14.31
N CYS A 546 -11.01 15.59 -14.38
CA CYS A 546 -9.94 15.14 -15.27
C CYS A 546 -8.83 14.42 -14.48
N GLY A 547 -8.91 13.09 -14.40
CA GLY A 547 -7.75 12.24 -14.06
C GLY A 547 -7.47 11.99 -12.57
N PRO A 548 -6.48 11.12 -12.27
CA PRO A 548 -6.21 10.55 -10.94
C PRO A 548 -5.51 11.49 -9.94
N ASN A 549 -5.18 12.71 -10.35
CA ASN A 549 -4.41 13.64 -9.54
C ASN A 549 -5.17 14.92 -9.14
N GLU A 550 -6.45 15.05 -9.49
CA GLU A 550 -7.26 16.20 -9.08
C GLU A 550 -8.12 15.84 -7.85
N PRO A 551 -7.87 16.46 -6.68
CA PRO A 551 -8.72 16.28 -5.52
C PRO A 551 -10.13 16.79 -5.81
N LEU A 552 -11.13 16.21 -5.14
CA LEU A 552 -12.49 16.74 -5.11
C LEU A 552 -12.43 18.21 -4.67
N GLU A 553 -12.81 19.14 -5.55
CA GLU A 553 -13.07 20.53 -5.16
C GLU A 553 -14.21 20.50 -4.14
N ASN A 554 -13.83 20.64 -2.87
CA ASN A 554 -14.77 20.92 -1.81
C ASN A 554 -14.91 22.44 -1.76
N THR A 555 -16.11 22.96 -2.04
CA THR A 555 -16.42 24.39 -2.13
C THR A 555 -16.36 25.13 -0.79
N GLN A 556 -15.63 24.59 0.20
CA GLN A 556 -15.33 25.26 1.46
C GLN A 556 -13.82 25.30 1.66
N THR A 557 -13.25 26.42 1.19
CA THR A 557 -11.98 27.01 1.64
C THR A 557 -10.79 26.06 1.80
N TYR A 558 -10.18 25.71 0.66
CA TYR A 558 -8.72 25.61 0.57
C TYR A 558 -8.30 25.83 -0.89
N GLU A 559 -7.38 26.76 -1.13
CA GLU A 559 -6.87 27.04 -2.48
C GLU A 559 -6.38 25.75 -3.15
N PRO A 560 -6.87 25.42 -4.35
CA PRO A 560 -6.45 24.23 -5.07
C PRO A 560 -4.99 24.41 -5.45
N LYS A 561 -4.12 23.48 -5.03
CA LYS A 561 -2.77 23.38 -5.59
C LYS A 561 -2.87 22.82 -7.01
N ASP A 562 -3.15 23.75 -7.91
CA ASP A 562 -2.71 23.94 -9.28
C ASP A 562 -2.40 22.67 -10.09
N MET A 563 -3.07 22.48 -11.22
CA MET A 563 -2.73 21.52 -12.29
C MET A 563 -1.27 21.66 -12.77
N GLY A 564 -0.64 22.82 -12.51
CA GLY A 564 0.81 22.99 -12.58
C GLY A 564 1.61 22.00 -11.73
N PHE A 565 1.07 21.46 -10.64
CA PHE A 565 1.70 20.46 -9.75
C PHE A 565 1.96 19.12 -10.45
N ILE A 566 0.98 18.62 -11.20
CA ILE A 566 1.07 17.33 -11.90
C ILE A 566 1.98 17.47 -13.11
N GLN A 567 1.82 18.57 -13.86
CA GLN A 567 2.70 18.87 -14.99
C GLN A 567 4.13 19.19 -14.53
N ALA A 568 4.33 19.85 -13.39
CA ALA A 568 5.66 20.09 -12.82
C ALA A 568 6.28 18.79 -12.29
N TRP A 569 5.50 17.91 -11.69
CA TRP A 569 5.98 16.60 -11.24
C TRP A 569 6.36 15.68 -12.43
N LEU A 570 5.53 15.62 -13.47
CA LEU A 570 5.84 14.92 -14.72
C LEU A 570 7.06 15.54 -15.42
N LYS A 571 7.10 16.87 -15.58
CA LYS A 571 8.26 17.57 -16.16
C LYS A 571 9.54 17.40 -15.34
N ALA A 572 9.47 17.35 -14.02
CA ALA A 572 10.63 17.18 -13.14
C ALA A 572 11.17 15.74 -13.11
N ILE A 573 10.36 14.75 -13.48
CA ILE A 573 10.80 13.35 -13.61
C ILE A 573 11.27 13.05 -15.06
N GLU A 574 10.72 13.77 -16.05
CA GLU A 574 11.12 13.68 -17.46
C GLU A 574 12.38 14.48 -17.81
N ALA A 575 12.68 15.58 -17.10
CA ALA A 575 13.97 16.30 -17.16
C ALA A 575 15.06 15.55 -16.38
#